data_AF-A0AAI9L3U5-F1
#
_entry.id   AF-A0AAI9L3U5-F1
#
_cell.length_a   1.000
_cell.length_b   1.000
_cell.length_c   1.000
_cell.angle_alpha   90.00
_cell.angle_beta   90.00
_cell.angle_gamma   90.00
#
_symmetry.space_group_name_H-M   'P 1'
#
loop_
_entity.id
_entity.type
_entity.pdbx_description
1 polymer ?
#
loop_
_entity_poly.entity_id
_entity_poly.type
_entity_poly.pdbx_seq_one_letter_code
_entity_poly.pdbx_strand_id
1 'polypeptide(L)' 'MHVRYKIGTKVCQFDMTYTVKYVLGNKIPQWTKSTTPSNGARCDLRVTYANVTTYDSDVEITMR' A
#
# COMPACT_ATOMS: atom_id res chain seq x y z
N MET A 1 -1.92 -5.96 3.83
CA MET A 1 -0.51 -5.72 4.19
C MET A 1 -0.47 -4.65 5.27
N HIS A 2 0.31 -4.88 6.33
CA HIS A 2 0.59 -3.91 7.38
C HIS A 2 2.10 -3.89 7.64
N VAL A 3 2.76 -2.76 7.42
CA VAL A 3 4.22 -2.61 7.59
C VAL A 3 4.50 -1.39 8.46
N ARG A 4 5.34 -1.58 9.47
CA ARG A 4 5.87 -0.48 10.29
C ARG A 4 7.35 -0.33 10.05
N TYR A 5 7.77 0.84 9.57
CA TYR A 5 9.17 1.15 9.27
C TYR A 5 9.66 2.29 10.15
N LYS A 6 10.87 2.15 10.71
CA LYS A 6 11.45 3.09 11.68
C LYS A 6 12.89 3.42 11.30
N ILE A 7 13.22 4.72 11.28
CA ILE A 7 14.58 5.23 11.12
C ILE A 7 14.80 6.27 12.22
N GLY A 8 15.71 6.00 13.15
CA GLY A 8 15.91 6.85 14.33
C GLY A 8 14.60 6.98 15.14
N THR A 9 14.11 8.21 15.31
CA THR A 9 12.83 8.50 15.97
C THR A 9 11.64 8.56 15.02
N LYS A 10 11.88 8.69 13.70
CA LYS A 10 10.83 8.74 12.68
C LYS A 10 10.20 7.36 12.50
N VAL A 11 8.89 7.30 12.36
CA VAL A 11 8.15 6.05 12.09
C VAL A 11 7.08 6.29 11.04
N CYS A 12 7.00 5.39 10.07
CA CYS A 12 5.91 5.27 9.11
C CYS A 12 5.17 3.96 9.32
N GLN A 13 3.85 4.03 9.42
CA GLN A 13 2.98 2.86 9.27
C GLN A 13 2.36 2.89 7.87
N PHE A 14 2.35 1.73 7.21
CA PHE A 14 1.82 1.53 5.88
C PHE A 14 0.77 0.43 5.93
N ASP A 15 -0.44 0.76 5.50
CA ASP A 15 -1.55 -0.17 5.40
C ASP A 15 -2.00 -0.23 3.94
N MET A 16 -2.19 -1.45 3.44
CA MET A 16 -2.72 -1.67 2.10
C MET A 16 -3.64 -2.88 2.11
N THR A 17 -4.84 -2.67 1.58
CA THR A 17 -5.82 -3.73 1.32
C THR A 17 -6.08 -3.82 -0.17
N TYR A 18 -5.96 -5.02 -0.70
CA TYR A 18 -6.31 -5.34 -2.07
C TYR A 18 -7.70 -5.96 -2.12
N THR A 19 -8.56 -5.45 -2.99
CA THR A 19 -9.88 -6.03 -3.27
C THR A 19 -10.10 -6.12 -4.78
N VAL A 20 -10.99 -7.02 -5.20
CA VAL A 20 -11.45 -7.10 -6.59
C VAL A 20 -12.92 -6.74 -6.62
N LYS A 21 -13.25 -5.73 -7.42
CA LYS A 21 -14.65 -5.36 -7.70
C LYS A 21 -15.04 -5.91 -9.07
N TYR A 22 -16.27 -6.39 -9.20
CA TYR A 22 -16.85 -6.77 -10.49
C TYR A 22 -17.65 -5.60 -11.05
N VAL A 23 -17.33 -5.18 -12.26
CA VAL A 23 -18.06 -4.13 -12.99
C VAL A 23 -18.37 -4.65 -14.39
N LEU A 24 -19.67 -4.80 -14.70
CA LEU A 24 -20.14 -5.36 -15.98
C LEU A 24 -19.48 -6.70 -16.32
N GLY A 25 -19.29 -7.57 -15.32
CA GLY A 25 -18.65 -8.88 -15.48
C GLY A 25 -17.11 -8.86 -15.48
N ASN A 26 -16.47 -7.67 -15.54
CA ASN A 26 -15.01 -7.55 -15.53
C ASN A 26 -14.46 -7.43 -14.10
N LYS A 27 -13.35 -8.12 -13.82
CA LYS A 27 -12.58 -7.99 -12.58
C LYS A 27 -11.75 -6.71 -12.63
N ILE A 28 -12.06 -5.76 -11.74
CA ILE A 28 -11.31 -4.53 -11.58
C ILE A 28 -10.58 -4.58 -10.24
N PRO A 29 -9.23 -4.52 -10.22
CA PRO A 29 -8.48 -4.45 -8.98
C PRO A 29 -8.68 -3.09 -8.33
N GLN A 30 -8.78 -3.09 -7.00
CA GLN A 30 -8.89 -1.89 -6.20
C GLN A 30 -7.97 -2.01 -4.99
N TRP A 31 -7.26 -0.91 -4.68
CA TRP A 31 -6.37 -0.84 -3.54
C TRP A 31 -6.80 0.30 -2.65
N THR A 32 -7.01 -0.01 -1.38
CA THR A 32 -7.09 1.00 -0.33
C THR A 32 -5.72 1.05 0.33
N LYS A 33 -5.07 2.20 0.25
CA LYS A 33 -3.76 2.43 0.85
C LYS A 33 -3.82 3.60 1.82
N SER A 34 -3.11 3.49 2.94
CA SER A 34 -2.92 4.59 3.87
C SER A 34 -1.50 4.59 4.43
N THR A 35 -1.02 5.79 4.72
CA THR A 35 0.25 6.00 5.40
C THR A 35 0.02 6.85 6.63
N THR A 36 0.62 6.43 7.75
CA THR A 36 0.54 7.17 9.01
C THR A 36 1.96 7.55 9.43
N PRO A 37 2.38 8.80 9.15
CA PRO A 37 3.64 9.33 9.62
C PRO A 37 3.59 9.69 11.11
N SER A 38 4.73 9.60 11.79
CA SER A 38 4.92 10.15 13.13
C SER A 38 6.34 10.69 13.31
N ASN A 39 6.51 11.58 14.30
CA ASN A 39 7.80 12.21 14.64
C ASN A 39 8.48 12.90 13.44
N GLY A 40 7.69 13.60 12.61
CA GLY A 40 8.21 14.33 11.45
C GLY A 40 8.65 13.45 10.28
N ALA A 41 8.20 12.19 10.22
CA ALA A 41 8.35 11.35 9.03
C ALA A 41 7.47 11.84 7.87
N ARG A 42 7.91 11.63 6.64
CA ARG A 42 7.07 11.70 5.43
C ARG A 42 7.05 10.32 4.80
N CYS A 43 5.86 9.81 4.51
CA CYS A 43 5.63 8.43 4.12
C CYS A 43 4.79 8.40 2.84
N ASP A 44 5.25 7.66 1.83
CA ASP A 44 4.50 7.40 0.61
C ASP A 44 4.47 5.89 0.31
N LEU A 45 3.35 5.43 -0.21
CA LEU A 45 3.15 4.06 -0.66
C LEU A 45 2.56 4.08 -2.06
N ARG A 46 3.24 3.42 -3.01
CA ARG A 46 2.81 3.31 -4.40
C ARG A 46 2.70 1.84 -4.80
N VAL A 47 1.57 1.47 -5.36
CA VAL A 47 1.41 0.17 -6.02
C VAL A 47 2.01 0.28 -7.41
N THR A 48 2.97 -0.58 -7.74
CA THR A 48 3.66 -0.58 -9.03
C THR A 48 3.13 -1.69 -9.95
N TYR A 49 2.61 -2.77 -9.38
CA TYR A 49 2.02 -3.89 -10.11
C TYR A 49 0.95 -4.59 -9.28
N ALA A 50 -0.04 -5.20 -9.94
CA ALA A 50 -0.78 -6.32 -9.36
C ALA A 50 -1.35 -7.27 -10.40
N ASN A 51 -1.58 -8.50 -9.96
CA ASN A 51 -2.18 -9.56 -10.74
C ASN A 51 -3.58 -9.88 -10.21
N VAL A 52 -4.62 -9.66 -11.03
CA VAL A 52 -6.03 -9.93 -10.66
C VAL A 52 -6.41 -11.40 -10.59
N THR A 53 -5.53 -12.28 -11.05
CA THR A 53 -5.76 -13.73 -11.11
C THR A 53 -5.08 -14.43 -9.94
N THR A 54 -3.83 -14.09 -9.64
CA THR A 54 -3.06 -14.67 -8.53
C THR A 54 -3.13 -13.86 -7.24
N TYR A 55 -3.61 -12.61 -7.33
CA TYR A 55 -3.69 -11.66 -6.21
C TYR A 55 -2.34 -11.13 -5.72
N ASP A 56 -1.28 -11.32 -6.51
CA ASP A 56 0.04 -10.76 -6.23
C ASP A 56 0.04 -9.24 -6.44
N SER A 57 0.88 -8.53 -5.69
CA SER A 57 1.06 -7.08 -5.84
C SER A 57 2.48 -6.66 -5.49
N ASP A 58 3.05 -5.78 -6.30
CA ASP A 58 4.33 -5.12 -6.01
C ASP A 58 4.06 -3.69 -5.54
N VAL A 59 4.80 -3.29 -4.51
CA VAL A 59 4.68 -1.96 -3.90
C VAL A 59 6.04 -1.33 -3.68
N GLU A 60 6.08 -0.03 -3.87
CA GLU A 60 7.21 0.84 -3.54
C GLU A 60 6.84 1.68 -2.31
N ILE A 61 7.69 1.62 -1.29
CA ILE A 61 7.53 2.37 -0.04
C ILE A 61 8.66 3.39 0.07
N THR A 62 8.31 4.65 0.27
CA THR A 62 9.28 5.74 0.48
C THR A 62 9.08 6.36 1.85
N MET A 63 10.17 6.52 2.61
CA MET A 63 10.21 7.23 3.89
C MET A 63 11.30 8.32 3.87
N ARG A 64 10.97 9.51 4.37
CA ARG A 64 11.88 10.67 4.49
C ARG A 64 11.75 11.34 5.87
#